data_AF-A0AAW2KT76-F1
#
_entry.id   AF-A0AAW2KT76-F1
#
_cell.length_a   1.000
_cell.length_b   1.000
_cell.length_c   1.000
_cell.angle_alpha   90.00
_cell.angle_beta   90.00
_cell.angle_gamma   90.00
#
_symmetry.space_group_name_H-M   'P 1'
#
loop_
_entity.id
_entity.type
_entity.pdbx_description
1 polymer ?
#
loop_
_entity_poly.entity_id
_entity_poly.type
_entity_poly.pdbx_seq_one_letter_code
_entity_poly.pdbx_strand_id
1 'polypeptide(L)'
;MMEKLLARFLAPSHLLAYDGTTDPTEHILKFENAALLHRYVMLSVGSVRSFVEFSSLFKHQFAYSKKYRKSTIILFGINLEEKETLRAYVQRFNTVILEVPTAHHEVLVSAFTQGLREGPLFKSLPKKPAANFFDVLARAKKYINLENT
;
A
#
# COMPACT_ATOMS: atom_id res chain seq x y z
N MET A 1 -7.37 1.15 -9.18
CA MET A 1 -7.58 2.56 -9.60
C MET A 1 -6.29 3.26 -10.06
N MET A 2 -5.11 2.90 -9.55
CA MET A 2 -3.79 3.32 -10.10
C MET A 2 -3.46 2.72 -11.48
N GLU A 3 -3.94 1.51 -11.79
CA GLU A 3 -3.63 0.86 -13.09
C GLU A 3 -4.22 1.57 -14.31
N LYS A 4 -5.37 2.25 -14.17
CA LYS A 4 -6.03 2.91 -15.32
C LYS A 4 -5.38 4.23 -15.73
N LEU A 5 -4.62 4.87 -14.84
CA LEU A 5 -3.94 6.15 -15.12
C LEU A 5 -2.50 5.96 -15.60
N LEU A 6 -1.82 4.90 -15.15
CA LEU A 6 -0.46 4.56 -15.61
C LEU A 6 -0.45 3.85 -16.97
N ALA A 7 -1.53 3.21 -17.39
CA ALA A 7 -1.63 2.56 -18.71
C ALA A 7 -1.50 3.53 -19.91
N ARG A 8 -1.55 4.85 -19.68
CA ARG A 8 -1.42 5.89 -20.71
C ARG A 8 -0.06 6.57 -20.74
N PHE A 9 0.79 6.33 -19.76
CA PHE A 9 2.12 6.91 -19.69
C PHE A 9 3.13 5.76 -19.71
N LEU A 10 3.80 5.58 -20.86
CA LEU A 10 5.00 4.77 -20.95
C LEU A 10 6.09 5.46 -20.12
N ALA A 11 6.07 5.27 -18.82
CA ALA A 11 7.15 5.72 -17.95
C ALA A 11 8.42 4.93 -18.34
N PRO A 12 9.57 5.59 -18.51
CA PRO A 12 10.80 4.89 -18.84
C PRO A 12 11.12 3.85 -17.75
N SER A 13 11.54 2.65 -18.14
CA SER A 13 11.77 1.49 -17.26
C SER A 13 12.82 1.71 -16.14
N HIS A 14 13.60 2.79 -16.23
CA HIS A 14 14.59 3.19 -15.22
C HIS A 14 14.05 4.21 -14.20
N LEU A 15 12.87 4.80 -14.41
CA LEU A 15 12.18 5.57 -13.37
C LEU A 15 11.30 4.65 -12.57
N LEU A 16 11.74 4.35 -11.35
CA LEU A 16 10.89 3.72 -10.37
C LEU A 16 9.65 4.58 -10.14
N ALA A 17 8.48 3.95 -10.12
CA ALA A 17 7.24 4.60 -9.72
C ALA A 17 7.46 5.23 -8.35
N TYR A 18 6.98 6.46 -8.17
CA TYR A 18 7.11 7.19 -6.92
C TYR A 18 6.48 6.41 -5.77
N ASP A 19 7.32 5.89 -4.89
CA ASP A 19 6.96 5.07 -3.72
C ASP A 19 6.40 5.91 -2.56
N GLY A 20 6.46 7.24 -2.69
CA GLY A 20 5.95 8.16 -1.69
C GLY A 20 6.89 8.44 -0.52
N THR A 21 8.16 8.04 -0.61
CA THR A 21 9.17 8.19 0.46
C THR A 21 10.15 9.34 0.23
N THR A 22 10.32 9.78 -1.02
CA THR A 22 11.28 10.83 -1.43
C THR A 22 10.61 12.20 -1.60
N ASP A 23 11.37 13.29 -1.65
CA ASP A 23 10.81 14.63 -1.85
C ASP A 23 10.07 14.70 -3.21
N PRO A 24 8.81 15.15 -3.24
CA PRO A 24 8.02 15.18 -4.47
C PRO A 24 8.54 16.15 -5.52
N THR A 25 9.20 17.23 -5.11
CA THR A 25 9.81 18.21 -6.02
C THR A 25 11.04 17.58 -6.69
N GLU A 26 11.85 16.88 -5.90
CA GLU A 26 13.00 16.13 -6.41
C GLU A 26 12.56 15.01 -7.38
N HIS A 27 11.46 14.32 -7.08
CA HIS A 27 10.92 13.28 -7.94
C HIS A 27 10.34 13.84 -9.25
N ILE A 28 9.64 14.98 -9.19
CA ILE A 28 9.17 15.71 -10.39
C ILE A 28 10.36 16.08 -11.27
N LEU A 29 11.45 16.57 -10.67
CA LEU A 29 12.65 16.99 -11.40
C LEU A 29 13.38 15.80 -12.04
N LYS A 30 13.43 14.64 -11.37
CA LYS A 30 13.96 13.39 -11.94
C LYS A 30 13.14 12.91 -13.13
N PHE A 31 11.80 12.98 -13.02
CA PHE A 31 10.90 12.62 -14.10
C PHE A 31 10.99 13.60 -15.28
N GLU A 32 11.09 14.91 -15.00
CA GLU A 32 11.30 15.97 -15.99
C GLU A 32 12.60 15.78 -16.77
N ASN A 33 13.71 15.55 -16.07
CA ASN A 33 15.01 15.29 -16.71
C ASN A 33 14.97 14.05 -17.60
N ALA A 34 14.32 12.97 -17.18
CA ALA A 34 14.20 11.78 -17.99
C ALA A 34 13.25 11.95 -19.20
N ALA A 35 12.14 12.67 -19.04
CA ALA A 35 11.23 12.97 -20.14
C ALA A 35 11.90 13.84 -21.22
N LEU A 36 12.74 14.80 -20.79
CA LEU A 36 13.57 15.63 -21.67
C LEU A 36 14.67 14.81 -22.37
N LEU A 37 15.36 13.93 -21.64
CA LEU A 37 16.44 13.08 -22.18
C LEU A 37 15.94 12.07 -23.22
N HIS A 38 14.76 11.50 -23.02
CA HIS A 38 14.19 10.48 -23.91
C HIS A 38 13.32 11.06 -25.04
N ARG A 39 13.26 12.40 -25.16
CA ARG A 39 12.52 13.11 -26.21
C ARG A 39 11.09 12.56 -26.33
N TYR A 40 10.43 12.28 -25.20
CA TYR A 40 9.03 11.88 -25.14
C TYR A 40 8.17 13.09 -25.53
N VAL A 41 8.10 13.33 -26.84
CA VAL A 41 7.05 14.14 -27.43
C VAL A 41 5.73 13.58 -26.91
N MET A 42 4.91 14.45 -26.35
CA MET A 42 3.52 14.18 -25.97
C MET A 42 2.73 13.67 -27.19
N LEU A 43 2.90 12.40 -27.54
CA LEU A 43 2.16 11.71 -28.58
C LEU A 43 1.16 10.77 -27.93
N SER A 44 0.22 11.37 -27.19
CA SER A 44 -1.16 10.91 -27.32
C SER A 44 -1.96 12.09 -27.83
N VAL A 45 -2.54 11.94 -29.01
CA VAL A 45 -3.49 12.91 -29.55
C VAL A 45 -4.62 13.03 -28.53
N GLY A 46 -4.69 14.17 -27.83
CA GLY A 46 -5.88 14.62 -27.12
C GLY A 46 -5.87 14.68 -25.60
N SER A 47 -4.75 14.62 -24.85
CA SER A 47 -4.85 14.68 -23.38
C SER A 47 -3.92 15.60 -22.59
N VAL A 48 -2.81 16.11 -23.11
CA VAL A 48 -2.00 17.14 -22.42
C VAL A 48 -1.34 18.01 -23.49
N ARG A 49 -1.56 19.33 -23.45
CA ARG A 49 -1.12 20.29 -24.48
C ARG A 49 0.21 20.96 -24.15
N SER A 50 0.72 20.82 -22.91
CA SER A 50 1.99 21.43 -22.49
C SER A 50 2.57 20.80 -21.23
N PHE A 51 3.88 21.00 -21.01
CA PHE A 51 4.57 20.58 -19.78
C PHE A 51 3.94 21.20 -18.51
N VAL A 52 3.43 22.44 -18.62
CA VAL A 52 2.74 23.12 -17.52
C VAL A 52 1.50 22.36 -17.08
N GLU A 53 0.73 21.84 -18.05
CA GLU A 53 -0.46 21.04 -17.79
C GLU A 53 -0.09 19.66 -17.20
N PHE A 54 0.97 19.03 -17.71
CA PHE A 54 1.51 17.79 -17.13
C PHE A 54 1.94 17.99 -15.67
N SER A 55 2.75 19.01 -15.39
CA SER A 55 3.24 19.34 -14.06
C SER A 55 2.09 19.64 -13.09
N SER A 56 1.06 20.35 -13.56
CA SER A 56 -0.14 20.63 -12.79
C SER A 56 -0.94 19.37 -12.46
N LEU A 57 -1.18 18.48 -13.44
CA LEU A 57 -1.85 17.20 -13.22
C LEU A 57 -1.06 16.28 -12.29
N PHE A 58 0.27 16.23 -12.43
CA PHE A 58 1.13 15.44 -11.56
C PHE A 58 1.09 15.97 -10.12
N LYS A 59 1.24 17.29 -9.92
CA LYS A 59 1.13 17.92 -8.59
C LYS A 59 -0.26 17.72 -7.99
N HIS A 60 -1.31 17.82 -8.78
CA HIS A 60 -2.69 17.58 -8.34
C HIS A 60 -2.87 16.11 -7.92
N GLN A 61 -2.38 15.16 -8.72
CA GLN A 61 -2.41 13.74 -8.40
C GLN A 61 -1.56 13.40 -7.17
N PHE A 62 -0.42 14.07 -6.98
CA PHE A 62 0.42 13.93 -5.79
C PHE A 62 -0.26 14.50 -4.54
N ALA A 63 -0.85 15.69 -4.63
CA ALA A 63 -1.62 16.29 -3.55
C ALA A 63 -2.83 15.41 -3.19
N TYR A 64 -3.49 14.84 -4.20
CA TYR A 64 -4.56 13.87 -4.03
C TYR A 64 -4.02 12.61 -3.34
N SER A 65 -3.02 11.92 -3.88
CA SER A 65 -2.47 10.68 -3.28
C SER A 65 -1.95 10.87 -1.85
N LYS A 66 -1.37 12.03 -1.52
CA LYS A 66 -0.98 12.42 -0.16
C LYS A 66 -2.20 12.63 0.75
N LYS A 67 -3.26 13.26 0.24
CA LYS A 67 -4.54 13.49 0.94
C LYS A 67 -5.33 12.20 1.18
N TYR A 68 -5.12 11.16 0.36
CA TYR A 68 -5.81 9.86 0.48
C TYR A 68 -4.98 8.75 1.16
N ARG A 69 -3.77 9.03 1.68
CA ARG A 69 -3.11 8.08 2.59
C ARG A 69 -3.98 7.94 3.83
N LYS A 70 -4.64 6.79 4.00
CA LYS A 70 -5.47 6.59 5.18
C LYS A 70 -4.58 6.50 6.42
N SER A 71 -5.10 6.94 7.55
CA SER A 71 -4.39 6.84 8.83
C SER A 71 -4.22 5.37 9.20
N THR A 72 -3.09 4.99 9.80
CA THR A 72 -2.87 3.64 10.34
C THR A 72 -3.89 3.27 11.43
N ILE A 73 -4.56 4.26 12.03
CA ILE A 73 -5.64 4.07 13.01
C ILE A 73 -6.76 3.16 12.47
N ILE A 74 -7.03 3.18 11.14
CA ILE A 74 -8.08 2.33 10.56
C ILE A 74 -7.82 0.83 10.76
N LEU A 75 -6.56 0.42 10.89
CA LEU A 75 -6.17 -0.98 11.07
C LEU A 75 -6.68 -1.52 12.42
N PHE A 76 -6.75 -0.67 13.44
CA PHE A 76 -7.23 -1.03 14.78
C PHE A 76 -8.74 -1.20 14.87
N GLY A 77 -9.48 -0.80 13.82
CA GLY A 77 -10.90 -1.09 13.69
C GLY A 77 -11.21 -2.46 13.08
N ILE A 78 -10.18 -3.21 12.66
CA ILE A 78 -10.36 -4.51 12.01
C ILE A 78 -10.31 -5.60 13.09
N ASN A 79 -11.49 -6.12 13.45
CA ASN A 79 -11.61 -7.21 14.40
C ASN A 79 -12.05 -8.51 13.69
N LEU A 80 -11.64 -9.65 14.25
CA LEU A 80 -12.10 -10.97 13.88
C LEU A 80 -13.52 -11.16 14.45
N GLU A 81 -14.52 -11.13 13.57
CA GLU A 81 -15.92 -11.20 13.95
C GLU A 81 -16.32 -12.60 14.45
N GLU A 82 -17.41 -12.72 15.21
CA GLU A 82 -17.81 -13.97 15.89
C GLU A 82 -17.95 -15.16 14.92
N LYS A 83 -18.56 -14.92 13.77
CA LYS A 83 -18.84 -15.91 12.71
C LYS A 83 -17.82 -15.87 11.58
N GLU A 84 -16.79 -15.04 11.69
CA GLU A 84 -15.74 -14.92 10.68
C GLU A 84 -14.64 -15.96 10.93
N THR A 85 -14.20 -16.61 9.86
CA THR A 85 -13.06 -17.53 9.90
C THR A 85 -11.75 -16.76 9.96
N LEU A 86 -10.70 -17.37 10.51
CA LEU A 86 -9.39 -16.71 10.58
C LEU A 86 -8.86 -16.37 9.18
N ARG A 87 -9.17 -17.21 8.17
CA ARG A 87 -8.83 -16.94 6.76
C ARG A 87 -9.46 -15.66 6.24
N ALA A 88 -10.77 -15.47 6.46
CA ALA A 88 -11.49 -14.29 5.99
C ALA A 88 -10.97 -13.01 6.68
N TYR A 89 -10.71 -13.08 7.99
CA TYR A 89 -10.11 -11.98 8.73
C TYR A 89 -8.73 -11.57 8.17
N VAL A 90 -7.83 -12.54 7.94
CA VAL A 90 -6.50 -12.25 7.37
C VAL A 90 -6.62 -11.63 5.97
N GLN A 91 -7.55 -12.10 5.14
CA GLN A 91 -7.81 -11.52 3.81
C GLN A 91 -8.29 -10.07 3.90
N ARG A 92 -9.24 -9.78 4.81
CA ARG A 92 -9.72 -8.41 5.08
C ARG A 92 -8.58 -7.52 5.57
N PHE A 93 -7.82 -7.97 6.56
CA PHE A 93 -6.71 -7.20 7.13
C PHE A 93 -5.67 -6.86 6.06
N ASN A 94 -5.27 -7.84 5.24
CA ASN A 94 -4.34 -7.62 4.13
C ASN A 94 -4.86 -6.65 3.07
N THR A 95 -6.18 -6.66 2.82
CA THR A 95 -6.79 -5.71 1.88
C THR A 95 -6.70 -4.27 2.40
N VAL A 96 -6.93 -4.05 3.70
CA VAL A 96 -6.85 -2.70 4.30
C VAL A 96 -5.41 -2.21 4.40
N ILE A 97 -4.42 -3.10 4.60
CA ILE A 97 -2.99 -2.71 4.59
C ILE A 97 -2.61 -2.00 3.28
N LEU A 98 -3.19 -2.41 2.14
CA LEU A 98 -2.91 -1.77 0.84
C LEU A 98 -3.33 -0.29 0.79
N GLU A 99 -4.24 0.13 1.67
CA GLU A 99 -4.68 1.52 1.78
C GLU A 99 -3.79 2.37 2.70
N VAL A 100 -2.86 1.73 3.43
CA VAL A 100 -1.95 2.34 4.40
C VAL A 100 -0.49 1.90 4.18
N PRO A 101 0.11 2.15 2.99
CA PRO A 101 1.43 1.64 2.62
C PRO A 101 2.58 2.13 3.52
N THR A 102 2.36 3.17 4.32
CA THR A 102 3.34 3.71 5.27
C THR A 102 3.29 3.05 6.65
N ALA A 103 2.43 2.05 6.86
CA ALA A 103 2.32 1.38 8.15
C ALA A 103 3.59 0.57 8.47
N HIS A 104 4.28 0.92 9.55
CA HIS A 104 5.41 0.14 10.05
C HIS A 104 4.97 -1.25 10.53
N HIS A 105 5.86 -2.23 10.43
CA HIS A 105 5.58 -3.61 10.85
C HIS A 105 5.09 -3.71 12.30
N GLU A 106 5.64 -2.90 13.22
CA GLU A 106 5.18 -2.86 14.62
C GLU A 106 3.70 -2.50 14.73
N VAL A 107 3.27 -1.47 13.98
CA VAL A 107 1.86 -1.05 13.95
C VAL A 107 0.97 -2.14 13.37
N LEU A 108 1.42 -2.81 12.31
CA LEU A 108 0.68 -3.94 11.71
C LEU A 108 0.54 -5.10 12.69
N VAL A 109 1.60 -5.45 13.41
CA VAL A 109 1.60 -6.52 14.42
C VAL A 109 0.66 -6.16 15.58
N SER A 110 0.73 -4.94 16.10
CA SER A 110 -0.13 -4.47 17.19
C SER A 110 -1.60 -4.46 16.78
N ALA A 111 -1.94 -3.88 15.63
CA ALA A 111 -3.31 -3.82 15.14
C ALA A 111 -3.87 -5.23 14.85
N PHE A 112 -3.07 -6.09 14.21
CA PHE A 112 -3.49 -7.47 13.94
C PHE A 112 -3.74 -8.24 15.23
N THR A 113 -2.86 -8.11 16.23
CA THR A 113 -2.98 -8.80 17.52
C THR A 113 -4.19 -8.32 18.30
N GLN A 114 -4.45 -7.00 18.29
CA GLN A 114 -5.63 -6.41 18.93
C GLN A 114 -6.93 -6.86 18.28
N GLY A 115 -6.95 -7.03 16.96
CA GLY A 115 -8.12 -7.51 16.22
C GLY A 115 -8.44 -8.98 16.43
N LEU A 116 -7.55 -9.78 17.02
CA LEU A 116 -7.81 -11.19 17.29
C LEU A 116 -8.71 -11.37 18.52
N ARG A 117 -9.65 -12.31 18.42
CA ARG A 117 -10.32 -12.89 19.58
C ARG A 117 -9.35 -13.75 20.39
N GLU A 118 -9.61 -13.89 21.68
CA GLU A 118 -8.82 -14.77 22.53
C GLU A 118 -8.88 -16.21 21.99
N GLY A 119 -7.72 -16.81 21.72
CA GLY A 119 -7.62 -18.11 21.09
C GLY A 119 -6.19 -18.58 20.89
N PRO A 120 -5.97 -19.74 20.24
CA PRO A 120 -4.64 -20.33 20.10
C PRO A 120 -3.63 -19.40 19.40
N LEU A 121 -4.04 -18.73 18.31
CA LEU A 121 -3.18 -17.77 17.63
C LEU A 121 -2.84 -16.58 18.54
N PHE A 122 -3.84 -15.95 19.15
CA PHE A 122 -3.64 -14.83 20.09
C PHE A 122 -2.66 -15.21 21.21
N LYS A 123 -2.86 -16.36 21.85
CA LYS A 123 -1.99 -16.86 22.94
C LYS A 123 -0.57 -17.21 22.46
N SER A 124 -0.40 -17.52 21.18
CA SER A 124 0.91 -17.86 20.64
C SER A 124 1.78 -16.63 20.37
N LEU A 125 1.19 -15.45 20.12
CA LEU A 125 1.92 -14.23 19.74
C LEU A 125 2.83 -13.71 20.87
N PRO A 126 2.37 -13.58 22.14
CA PRO A 126 3.23 -13.16 23.25
C PRO A 126 4.32 -14.18 23.59
N LYS A 127 4.02 -15.49 23.47
CA LYS A 127 4.97 -16.58 23.79
C LYS A 127 6.20 -16.59 22.89
N LYS A 128 6.01 -16.20 21.63
CA LYS A 128 7.09 -16.03 20.67
C LYS A 128 6.83 -14.73 19.92
N PRO A 129 7.35 -13.60 20.40
CA PRO A 129 7.18 -12.30 19.74
C PRO A 129 7.54 -12.40 18.25
N ALA A 130 6.70 -11.80 17.41
CA ALA A 130 6.97 -11.70 15.98
C ALA A 130 7.92 -10.52 15.73
N ALA A 131 8.95 -10.70 14.91
CA ALA A 131 9.90 -9.62 14.60
C ALA A 131 9.31 -8.66 13.56
N ASN A 132 8.44 -9.17 12.69
CA ASN A 132 7.74 -8.37 11.69
C ASN A 132 6.37 -8.98 11.37
N PHE A 133 5.60 -8.30 10.52
CA PHE A 133 4.25 -8.72 10.16
C PHE A 133 4.20 -10.06 9.39
N PHE A 134 5.24 -10.40 8.61
CA PHE A 134 5.28 -11.66 7.87
C PHE A 134 5.36 -12.88 8.80
N ASP A 135 6.04 -12.76 9.94
CA ASP A 135 6.06 -13.81 10.97
C ASP A 135 4.66 -14.08 11.53
N VAL A 136 3.85 -13.03 11.70
CA VAL A 136 2.46 -13.13 12.15
C VAL A 136 1.63 -13.86 11.09
N LEU A 137 1.76 -13.49 9.81
CA LEU A 137 1.05 -14.15 8.71
C LEU A 137 1.44 -15.64 8.58
N ALA A 138 2.73 -15.95 8.69
CA ALA A 138 3.21 -17.33 8.65
C ALA A 138 2.61 -18.17 9.79
N ARG A 139 2.43 -17.56 10.96
CA ARG A 139 1.79 -18.21 12.10
C ARG A 139 0.28 -18.35 11.91
N ALA A 140 -0.39 -17.30 11.45
CA ALA A 140 -1.81 -17.33 11.13
C ALA A 140 -2.13 -18.43 10.11
N LYS A 141 -1.28 -18.59 9.07
CA LYS A 141 -1.42 -19.66 8.07
C LYS A 141 -1.43 -21.06 8.70
N LYS A 142 -0.63 -21.32 9.73
CA LYS A 142 -0.64 -22.61 10.45
C LYS A 142 -1.99 -22.88 11.10
N TYR A 143 -2.57 -21.87 11.76
CA TYR A 143 -3.87 -21.99 12.42
C TYR A 143 -5.03 -22.03 11.42
N ILE A 144 -4.94 -21.31 10.29
CA ILE A 144 -5.91 -21.41 9.20
C ILE A 144 -5.96 -22.85 8.66
N ASN A 145 -4.81 -23.52 8.53
CA ASN A 145 -4.81 -24.92 8.08
C ASN A 145 -5.49 -25.86 9.09
N LEU A 146 -5.34 -25.59 10.39
CA LEU A 146 -6.01 -26.35 11.46
C LEU A 146 -7.52 -26.10 11.52
N GLU A 147 -7.98 -24.90 11.17
CA GLU A 147 -9.41 -24.54 11.11
C GLU A 147 -10.17 -25.31 10.01
N ASN A 148 -9.46 -25.80 8.98
CA ASN A 148 -10.03 -26.56 7.86
C ASN A 148 -9.84 -28.09 8.00
N THR A 149 -9.48 -28.58 9.21
CA THR A 149 -9.30 -30.01 9.52
C THR A 149 -10.45 -30.48 10.40
#